data_AF-Q17CX2-F1
#
_entry.id   AF-Q17CX2-F1
#
_cell.length_a   1.000
_cell.length_b   1.000
_cell.length_c   1.000
_cell.angle_alpha   90.00
_cell.angle_beta   90.00
_cell.angle_gamma   90.00
#
_symmetry.space_group_name_H-M   'P 1'
#
loop_
_entity.id
_entity.type
_entity.pdbx_description
1 polymer ?
#
loop_
_entity_poly.entity_id
_entity_poly.type
_entity_poly.pdbx_seq_one_letter_code
_entity_poly.pdbx_strand_id
1 'polypeptide(L)'
;NNHVTCPPKLLLLDLKRNGSIVLRYEFPQQVVPIGNNYLNKIVIDDAFGGFAYITDNSGSDPGIVVFSRRLHQSWKFSINGTELTFSIHIDAIALGPYYNPNVQNDIDPQVDPLLANQNYERNVYYSPLSSYHLYSLPASLLRDPEYVAKATPRDILEAVTDYGRKSSQTDGMIMDNQGELYYGLLGDHSIARWDSYKPFTPKNQIIIARDRIHIQWVDGMGFDHEGYLYVVVNRLHNFVAGRMRPDETNFRILRAKTNAL
;
A
#
# COMPACT_ATOMS: atom_id res chain seq x y z
N ASN A 1 -30.76 -3.82 -15.58
CA ASN A 1 -29.31 -3.91 -15.35
C ASN A 1 -28.94 -5.30 -14.90
N ASN A 2 -28.42 -6.14 -15.82
CA ASN A 2 -27.89 -7.46 -15.50
C ASN A 2 -26.43 -7.31 -15.03
N HIS A 3 -26.23 -6.82 -13.80
CA HIS A 3 -24.91 -6.89 -13.19
C HIS A 3 -24.61 -8.34 -12.85
N VAL A 4 -23.72 -8.96 -13.61
CA VAL A 4 -23.18 -10.28 -13.28
C VAL A 4 -22.09 -10.08 -12.25
N THR A 5 -22.33 -10.51 -11.01
CA THR A 5 -21.33 -10.49 -9.94
C THR A 5 -20.44 -11.72 -10.08
N CYS A 6 -19.14 -11.51 -10.30
CA CYS A 6 -18.15 -12.58 -10.46
C CYS A 6 -17.21 -12.65 -9.25
N PRO A 7 -16.60 -13.82 -8.98
CA PRO A 7 -15.50 -13.93 -8.05
C PRO A 7 -14.32 -13.00 -8.41
N PRO A 8 -13.71 -12.30 -7.43
CA PRO A 8 -12.48 -11.53 -7.65
C PRO A 8 -11.33 -12.42 -8.12
N LYS A 9 -10.45 -11.87 -8.97
CA LYS A 9 -9.35 -12.63 -9.57
C LYS A 9 -8.06 -11.82 -9.53
N LEU A 10 -6.94 -12.52 -9.33
CA LEU A 10 -5.60 -12.02 -9.58
C LEU A 10 -5.10 -12.60 -10.91
N LEU A 11 -4.59 -11.73 -11.78
CA LEU A 11 -4.03 -12.09 -13.08
C LEU A 11 -2.55 -11.70 -13.11
N LEU A 12 -1.69 -12.62 -13.53
CA LEU A 12 -0.30 -12.33 -13.90
C LEU A 12 -0.18 -12.37 -15.42
N LEU A 13 0.24 -11.27 -16.02
CA LEU A 13 0.41 -11.13 -17.47
C LEU A 13 1.90 -11.07 -17.82
N ASP A 14 2.30 -11.78 -18.88
CA ASP A 14 3.65 -11.67 -19.44
C ASP A 14 3.68 -10.59 -20.51
N LEU A 15 4.28 -9.45 -20.16
CA LEU A 15 4.41 -8.31 -21.08
C LEU A 15 5.36 -8.60 -22.25
N LYS A 16 6.32 -9.53 -22.12
CA LYS A 16 7.20 -9.96 -23.23
C LYS A 16 6.48 -10.88 -24.20
N ARG A 17 5.35 -11.46 -23.80
CA ARG A 17 4.49 -12.32 -24.63
C ARG A 17 3.13 -11.68 -24.88
N ASN A 18 3.15 -10.39 -25.26
CA ASN A 18 1.96 -9.62 -25.67
C ASN A 18 0.81 -9.66 -24.64
N GLY A 19 1.14 -9.65 -23.34
CA GLY A 19 0.15 -9.69 -22.26
C GLY A 19 -0.55 -11.04 -22.09
N SER A 20 0.06 -12.15 -22.50
CA SER A 20 -0.51 -13.48 -22.27
C SER A 20 -0.67 -13.77 -20.78
N ILE A 21 -1.78 -14.38 -20.39
CA ILE A 21 -2.04 -14.76 -18.99
C ILE A 21 -1.14 -15.92 -18.59
N VAL A 22 -0.25 -15.69 -17.62
CA VAL A 22 0.63 -16.70 -17.01
C VAL A 22 -0.03 -17.35 -15.80
N LEU A 23 -0.83 -16.58 -15.07
CA LEU A 23 -1.56 -17.05 -13.90
C LEU A 23 -2.94 -16.41 -13.88
N ARG A 24 -3.95 -17.24 -13.61
CA ARG A 24 -5.29 -16.83 -13.22
C ARG A 24 -5.61 -17.47 -11.88
N TYR A 25 -5.72 -16.65 -10.86
CA TYR A 25 -6.10 -17.10 -9.52
C TYR A 25 -7.45 -16.49 -9.16
N GLU A 26 -8.41 -17.34 -8.84
CA GLU A 26 -9.71 -16.92 -8.33
C GLU A 26 -9.67 -16.97 -6.80
N PHE A 27 -10.01 -15.86 -6.14
CA PHE A 27 -9.95 -15.82 -4.69
C PHE A 27 -11.05 -16.70 -4.08
N PRO A 28 -10.72 -17.56 -3.09
CA PRO A 28 -11.73 -18.32 -2.37
C PRO A 28 -12.71 -17.39 -1.66
N GLN A 29 -14.00 -17.77 -1.62
CA GLN A 29 -15.06 -16.92 -1.06
C GLN A 29 -14.86 -16.61 0.44
N GLN A 30 -14.22 -17.52 1.18
CA GLN A 30 -13.87 -17.30 2.58
C GLN A 30 -12.73 -16.30 2.79
N VAL A 31 -11.97 -15.97 1.75
CA VAL A 31 -10.90 -14.97 1.79
C VAL A 31 -11.39 -13.64 1.22
N VAL A 32 -12.03 -13.67 0.05
CA VAL A 32 -12.59 -12.49 -0.60
C VAL A 32 -14.03 -12.78 -1.03
N PRO A 33 -15.03 -12.40 -0.20
CA PRO A 33 -16.44 -12.69 -0.48
C PRO A 33 -16.97 -11.97 -1.71
N ILE A 34 -17.69 -12.69 -2.57
CA ILE A 34 -18.33 -12.14 -3.77
C ILE A 34 -19.35 -11.07 -3.36
N GLY A 35 -19.24 -9.87 -3.94
CA GLY A 35 -20.17 -8.76 -3.69
C GLY A 35 -20.04 -8.08 -2.32
N ASN A 36 -19.14 -8.54 -1.46
CA ASN A 36 -18.88 -7.97 -0.14
C ASN A 36 -17.36 -7.84 0.10
N ASN A 37 -16.67 -7.20 -0.85
CA ASN A 37 -15.26 -6.85 -0.78
C ASN A 37 -15.05 -5.50 -1.50
N TYR A 38 -13.93 -4.84 -1.21
CA TYR A 38 -13.47 -3.67 -1.96
C TYR A 38 -11.96 -3.75 -2.13
N LEU A 39 -11.50 -4.59 -3.06
CA LEU A 39 -10.07 -4.67 -3.38
C LEU A 39 -9.63 -3.39 -4.11
N ASN A 40 -8.66 -2.64 -3.56
CA ASN A 40 -8.25 -1.36 -4.13
C ASN A 40 -6.81 -1.33 -4.67
N LYS A 41 -5.80 -1.51 -3.81
CA LYS A 41 -4.38 -1.39 -4.18
C LYS A 41 -3.64 -2.72 -3.96
N ILE A 42 -2.57 -2.93 -4.73
CA ILE A 42 -1.73 -4.13 -4.66
C ILE A 42 -0.26 -3.73 -4.68
N VAL A 43 0.53 -4.37 -3.83
CA VAL A 43 2.01 -4.35 -3.89
C VAL A 43 2.54 -5.77 -4.00
N ILE A 44 3.64 -5.93 -4.72
CA ILE A 44 4.23 -7.23 -5.04
C ILE A 44 5.55 -7.37 -4.28
N ASP A 45 5.70 -8.47 -3.54
CA ASP A 45 6.95 -8.89 -2.90
C ASP A 45 7.50 -10.09 -3.64
N ASP A 46 8.69 -9.98 -4.20
CA ASP A 46 9.36 -11.06 -4.93
C ASP A 46 10.03 -12.09 -4.00
N ALA A 47 10.12 -11.80 -2.70
CA ALA A 47 10.71 -12.70 -1.72
C ALA A 47 10.02 -14.07 -1.68
N PHE A 48 10.81 -15.12 -1.40
CA PHE A 48 10.36 -16.49 -1.14
C PHE A 48 9.40 -17.11 -2.17
N GLY A 49 9.49 -16.69 -3.44
CA GLY A 49 8.69 -17.24 -4.53
C GLY A 49 7.45 -16.41 -4.90
N GLY A 50 7.31 -15.20 -4.35
CA GLY A 50 6.36 -14.20 -4.80
C GLY A 50 5.09 -14.14 -3.95
N PHE A 51 4.85 -12.98 -3.36
CA PHE A 51 3.65 -12.61 -2.64
C PHE A 51 3.01 -11.35 -3.24
N ALA A 52 1.70 -11.22 -3.03
CA ALA A 52 0.99 -9.98 -3.26
C ALA A 52 0.22 -9.60 -1.99
N TYR A 53 0.29 -8.33 -1.63
CA TYR A 53 -0.48 -7.74 -0.54
C TYR A 53 -1.50 -6.78 -1.14
N ILE A 54 -2.78 -7.02 -0.88
CA ILE A 54 -3.89 -6.36 -1.55
C ILE A 54 -4.78 -5.75 -0.48
N THR A 55 -5.06 -4.45 -0.56
CA THR A 55 -5.97 -3.80 0.38
C THR A 55 -7.41 -4.19 0.09
N ASP A 56 -8.15 -4.56 1.13
CA ASP A 56 -9.60 -4.71 1.11
C ASP A 56 -10.20 -3.60 1.99
N ASN A 57 -10.79 -2.60 1.36
CA ASN A 57 -11.39 -1.44 2.00
C ASN A 57 -12.90 -1.62 2.25
N SER A 58 -13.39 -2.87 2.27
CA SER A 58 -14.80 -3.13 2.56
C SER A 58 -15.13 -2.77 4.00
N GLY A 59 -16.27 -2.12 4.22
CA GLY A 59 -16.70 -1.74 5.57
C GLY A 59 -17.09 -2.92 6.46
N SER A 60 -17.32 -4.11 5.91
CA SER A 60 -17.74 -5.31 6.65
C SER A 60 -16.58 -6.16 7.15
N ASP A 61 -15.48 -6.21 6.40
CA ASP A 61 -14.29 -7.00 6.72
C ASP A 61 -13.05 -6.33 6.09
N PRO A 62 -12.59 -5.18 6.59
CA PRO A 62 -11.43 -4.54 6.03
C PRO A 62 -10.13 -5.26 6.45
N GLY A 63 -9.12 -5.19 5.59
CA GLY A 63 -7.83 -5.80 5.89
C GLY A 63 -6.89 -5.90 4.70
N ILE A 64 -5.91 -6.78 4.82
CA ILE A 64 -4.93 -7.06 3.78
C ILE A 64 -5.11 -8.51 3.33
N VAL A 65 -5.51 -8.68 2.07
CA VAL A 65 -5.52 -9.99 1.41
C VAL A 65 -4.10 -10.30 0.97
N VAL A 66 -3.60 -11.46 1.40
CA VAL A 66 -2.28 -11.96 1.05
C VAL A 66 -2.46 -13.10 0.06
N PHE A 67 -1.73 -13.05 -1.05
CA PHE A 67 -1.62 -14.15 -2.00
C PHE A 67 -0.17 -14.64 -2.05
N SER A 68 0.02 -15.95 -1.97
CA SER A 68 1.32 -16.60 -2.18
C SER A 68 1.32 -17.36 -3.50
N ARG A 69 2.21 -16.98 -4.41
CA ARG A 69 2.38 -17.67 -5.69
C ARG A 69 2.94 -19.08 -5.49
N ARG A 70 3.90 -19.23 -4.57
CA ARG A 70 4.53 -20.53 -4.28
C ARG A 70 3.53 -21.54 -3.70
N LEU A 71 2.70 -21.12 -2.75
CA LEU A 71 1.68 -21.98 -2.15
C LEU A 71 0.42 -22.11 -3.01
N HIS A 72 0.24 -21.21 -3.98
CA HIS A 72 -0.99 -21.06 -4.76
C HIS A 72 -2.23 -20.93 -3.85
N GLN A 73 -2.07 -20.13 -2.80
CA GLN A 73 -3.08 -19.93 -1.76
C GLN A 73 -3.15 -18.45 -1.40
N SER A 74 -4.29 -18.07 -0.82
CA SER A 74 -4.52 -16.75 -0.27
C SER A 74 -5.17 -16.87 1.10
N TRP A 75 -4.90 -15.88 1.93
CA TRP A 75 -5.54 -15.69 3.23
C TRP A 75 -5.71 -14.19 3.45
N LYS A 76 -6.48 -13.83 4.48
CA LYS A 76 -6.76 -12.43 4.78
C LYS A 76 -6.33 -12.12 6.19
N PHE A 77 -5.52 -11.09 6.31
CA PHE A 77 -5.23 -10.45 7.57
C PHE A 77 -6.31 -9.40 7.83
N SER A 78 -7.36 -9.81 8.53
CA SER A 78 -8.45 -8.93 8.91
C SER A 78 -8.07 -8.12 10.14
N ILE A 79 -8.30 -6.81 10.09
CA ILE A 79 -8.03 -5.88 11.19
C ILE A 79 -9.37 -5.58 11.87
N ASN A 80 -10.10 -6.62 12.28
CA ASN A 80 -11.38 -6.49 12.97
C ASN A 80 -11.18 -6.75 14.47
N GLY A 81 -11.33 -5.69 15.27
CA GLY A 81 -11.30 -5.76 16.72
C GLY A 81 -11.78 -4.45 17.30
N THR A 82 -12.85 -4.49 18.09
CA THR A 82 -13.46 -3.34 18.79
C THR A 82 -12.52 -2.64 19.78
N GLU A 83 -11.27 -3.08 19.90
CA GLU A 83 -10.22 -2.52 20.75
C GLU A 83 -9.10 -1.83 19.96
N LEU A 84 -9.11 -1.92 18.62
CA LEU A 84 -8.14 -1.21 17.78
C LEU A 84 -8.57 0.25 17.64
N THR A 85 -7.76 1.19 18.13
CA THR A 85 -8.08 2.62 18.19
C THR A 85 -7.84 3.38 16.88
N PHE A 86 -7.46 2.69 15.81
CA PHE A 86 -7.16 3.30 14.51
C PHE A 86 -8.18 2.92 13.43
N SER A 87 -8.42 3.82 12.48
CA SER A 87 -9.32 3.56 11.34
C SER A 87 -8.84 2.36 10.51
N ILE A 88 -9.75 1.55 10.00
CA ILE A 88 -9.39 0.28 9.31
C ILE A 88 -9.70 0.28 7.81
N HIS A 89 -10.15 1.39 7.24
CA HIS A 89 -10.37 1.54 5.80
C HIS A 89 -9.04 1.75 5.04
N ILE A 90 -8.25 0.68 4.90
CA ILE A 90 -6.92 0.72 4.28
C ILE A 90 -7.05 1.01 2.78
N ASP A 91 -6.46 2.13 2.36
CA ASP A 91 -6.47 2.53 0.96
C ASP A 91 -5.06 2.56 0.41
N ALA A 92 -4.16 3.24 1.13
CA ALA A 92 -2.76 3.33 0.75
C ALA A 92 -1.98 2.11 1.25
N ILE A 93 -1.16 1.51 0.37
CA ILE A 93 -0.22 0.44 0.72
C ILE A 93 1.10 0.64 -0.03
N ALA A 94 2.22 0.37 0.64
CA ALA A 94 3.56 0.36 0.05
C ALA A 94 4.39 -0.77 0.66
N LEU A 95 5.34 -1.30 -0.11
CA LEU A 95 6.29 -2.30 0.35
C LEU A 95 7.68 -1.68 0.39
N GLY A 96 8.37 -1.82 1.52
CA GLY A 96 9.64 -1.18 1.77
C GLY A 96 10.69 -2.09 2.40
N PRO A 97 11.94 -1.63 2.50
CA PRO A 97 12.94 -2.28 3.33
C PRO A 97 12.44 -2.41 4.78
N TYR A 98 12.93 -3.42 5.48
CA TYR A 98 12.61 -3.58 6.89
C TYR A 98 13.31 -2.50 7.73
N TYR A 99 12.51 -1.81 8.54
CA TYR A 99 12.97 -0.89 9.57
C TYR A 99 11.98 -0.90 10.73
N ASN A 100 12.44 -1.18 11.96
CA ASN A 100 11.59 -1.10 13.14
C ASN A 100 12.22 -0.12 14.14
N PRO A 101 11.63 1.06 14.37
CA PRO A 101 12.18 2.05 15.28
C PRO A 101 12.14 1.61 16.76
N ASN A 102 11.31 0.62 17.10
CA ASN A 102 11.18 0.08 18.44
C ASN A 102 12.20 -1.04 18.72
N VAL A 103 12.86 -1.55 17.69
CA VAL A 103 13.93 -2.54 17.83
C VAL A 103 15.26 -1.80 17.72
N GLN A 104 16.00 -1.78 18.81
CA GLN A 104 17.35 -1.24 18.86
C GLN A 104 18.27 -2.18 18.07
N ASN A 105 18.39 -1.94 16.77
CA ASN A 105 19.27 -2.73 15.91
C ASN A 105 20.71 -2.23 16.05
N ASP A 106 21.63 -3.08 16.49
CA ASP A 106 23.10 -2.95 16.40
C ASP A 106 23.60 -3.05 14.93
N ILE A 107 22.77 -2.68 13.95
CA ILE A 107 23.13 -2.78 12.54
C ILE A 107 23.89 -1.50 12.17
N ASP A 108 25.14 -1.68 11.75
CA ASP A 108 26.02 -0.62 11.27
C ASP A 108 25.29 0.20 10.18
N PRO A 109 25.14 1.53 10.36
CA PRO A 109 24.46 2.41 9.40
C PRO A 109 25.12 2.46 8.00
N GLN A 110 26.27 1.81 7.79
CA GLN A 110 26.93 1.70 6.49
C GLN A 110 26.54 0.45 5.68
N VAL A 111 25.81 -0.51 6.25
CA VAL A 111 25.38 -1.70 5.51
C VAL A 111 24.08 -1.40 4.79
N ASP A 112 24.04 -1.62 3.48
CA ASP A 112 22.79 -1.57 2.70
C ASP A 112 21.76 -2.52 3.36
N PRO A 113 20.66 -1.98 3.91
CA PRO A 113 19.67 -2.77 4.65
C PRO A 113 19.00 -3.86 3.81
N LEU A 114 18.99 -3.76 2.48
CA LEU A 114 18.54 -4.85 1.60
C LEU A 114 19.57 -5.97 1.47
N LEU A 115 20.87 -5.64 1.52
CA LEU A 115 21.97 -6.61 1.48
C LEU A 115 22.29 -7.22 2.85
N ALA A 116 22.01 -6.49 3.94
CA ALA A 116 22.21 -6.97 5.32
C ALA A 116 21.22 -8.06 5.71
N ASN A 117 20.01 -8.03 5.14
CA ASN A 117 18.90 -8.87 5.57
C ASN A 117 18.88 -10.17 4.76
N GLN A 118 19.74 -11.12 5.13
CA GLN A 118 19.78 -12.48 4.54
C GLN A 118 18.41 -13.20 4.60
N ASN A 119 17.45 -12.68 5.37
CA ASN A 119 16.10 -13.19 5.55
C ASN A 119 15.03 -12.52 4.68
N TYR A 120 15.36 -11.62 3.75
CA TYR A 120 14.38 -10.94 2.87
C TYR A 120 13.19 -10.36 3.65
N GLU A 121 13.45 -9.78 4.82
CA GLU A 121 12.42 -9.11 5.61
C GLU A 121 12.13 -7.73 5.03
N ARG A 122 10.85 -7.38 4.99
CA ARG A 122 10.33 -6.12 4.45
C ARG A 122 9.23 -5.59 5.35
N ASN A 123 8.90 -4.31 5.22
CA ASN A 123 7.74 -3.73 5.88
C ASN A 123 6.62 -3.49 4.86
N VAL A 124 5.39 -3.87 5.23
CA VAL A 124 4.18 -3.44 4.52
C VAL A 124 3.67 -2.19 5.22
N TYR A 125 3.87 -1.04 4.58
CA TYR A 125 3.36 0.25 5.03
C TYR A 125 1.93 0.43 4.56
N TYR A 126 1.09 1.00 5.40
CA TYR A 126 -0.29 1.29 5.04
C TYR A 126 -0.84 2.53 5.74
N SER A 127 -1.82 3.17 5.10
CA SER A 127 -2.57 4.28 5.69
C SER A 127 -4.06 4.11 5.37
N PRO A 128 -4.93 4.14 6.39
CA PRO A 128 -6.36 4.26 6.15
C PRO A 128 -6.69 5.61 5.51
N LEU A 129 -7.63 5.64 4.56
CA LEU A 129 -8.02 6.90 3.90
C LEU A 129 -8.59 7.91 4.92
N SER A 130 -9.34 7.44 5.91
CA SER A 130 -9.93 8.28 6.96
C SER A 130 -8.96 8.65 8.08
N SER A 131 -7.70 8.24 8.00
CA SER A 131 -6.69 8.47 9.04
C SER A 131 -5.60 9.44 8.60
N TYR A 132 -5.02 10.14 9.57
CA TYR A 132 -3.77 10.88 9.39
C TYR A 132 -2.54 10.01 9.66
N HIS A 133 -2.69 8.84 10.27
CA HIS A 133 -1.56 8.04 10.72
C HIS A 133 -0.96 7.17 9.62
N LEU A 134 0.35 6.95 9.67
CA LEU A 134 1.07 5.96 8.86
C LEU A 134 1.42 4.77 9.74
N TYR A 135 1.15 3.57 9.24
CA TYR A 135 1.44 2.32 9.94
C TYR A 135 2.36 1.43 9.11
N SER A 136 3.05 0.50 9.75
CA SER A 136 3.62 -0.67 9.08
C SER A 136 3.53 -1.92 9.92
N LEU A 137 3.73 -3.05 9.26
CA LEU A 137 3.86 -4.36 9.87
C LEU A 137 4.88 -5.20 9.09
N PRO A 138 5.65 -6.09 9.76
CA PRO A 138 6.60 -6.97 9.09
C PRO A 138 5.91 -7.87 8.06
N ALA A 139 6.51 -7.98 6.88
CA ALA A 139 6.01 -8.83 5.80
C ALA A 139 6.02 -10.31 6.19
N SER A 140 6.98 -10.77 7.00
CA SER A 140 7.01 -12.13 7.55
C SER A 140 5.72 -12.53 8.27
N LEU A 141 5.12 -11.65 9.07
CA LEU A 141 3.87 -11.92 9.78
C LEU A 141 2.70 -12.11 8.82
N LEU A 142 2.61 -11.29 7.76
CA LEU A 142 1.60 -11.49 6.72
C LEU A 142 1.85 -12.76 5.91
N ARG A 143 3.10 -13.16 5.72
CA ARG A 143 3.48 -14.35 4.96
C ARG A 143 3.21 -15.65 5.70
N ASP A 144 2.99 -15.60 7.01
CA ASP A 144 2.66 -16.76 7.85
C ASP A 144 1.13 -16.93 7.99
N PRO A 145 0.51 -17.86 7.25
CA PRO A 145 -0.94 -18.08 7.34
C PRO A 145 -1.38 -18.61 8.72
N GLU A 146 -0.51 -19.32 9.45
CA GLU A 146 -0.83 -19.84 10.78
C GLU A 146 -0.86 -18.70 11.82
N TYR A 147 0.09 -17.76 11.71
CA TYR A 147 0.04 -16.53 12.50
C TYR A 147 -1.23 -15.74 12.20
N VAL A 148 -1.51 -15.46 10.91
CA VAL A 148 -2.71 -14.70 10.51
C VAL A 148 -4.00 -15.35 10.99
N ALA A 149 -4.10 -16.68 10.97
CA ALA A 149 -5.29 -17.40 11.41
C ALA A 149 -5.51 -17.38 12.93
N LYS A 150 -4.46 -17.17 13.73
CA LYS A 150 -4.50 -17.26 15.21
C LYS A 150 -4.28 -15.93 15.93
N ALA A 151 -3.80 -14.91 15.22
CA ALA A 151 -3.45 -13.62 15.81
C ALA A 151 -4.66 -13.00 16.51
N THR A 152 -4.48 -12.66 17.79
CA THR A 152 -5.46 -11.89 18.55
C THR A 152 -5.32 -10.40 18.24
N PRO A 153 -6.32 -9.56 18.55
CA PRO A 153 -6.20 -8.10 18.41
C PRO A 153 -4.97 -7.54 19.13
N ARG A 154 -4.57 -8.15 20.25
CA ARG A 154 -3.36 -7.77 20.98
C ARG A 154 -2.09 -8.11 20.20
N ASP A 155 -2.00 -9.31 19.64
CA ASP A 155 -0.84 -9.70 18.81
C ASP A 155 -0.68 -8.76 17.61
N ILE A 156 -1.80 -8.34 17.02
CA ILE A 156 -1.84 -7.37 15.93
C ILE A 156 -1.33 -6.00 16.41
N LEU A 157 -1.81 -5.51 17.56
CA LEU A 157 -1.36 -4.23 18.13
C LEU A 157 0.14 -4.23 18.43
N GLU A 158 0.67 -5.33 18.97
CA GLU A 158 2.09 -5.45 19.28
C GLU A 158 2.97 -5.54 18.01
N ALA A 159 2.43 -6.09 16.91
CA ALA A 159 3.11 -6.19 15.63
C ALA A 159 3.11 -4.89 14.80
N VAL A 160 2.09 -4.04 14.97
CA VAL A 160 1.92 -2.81 14.20
C VAL A 160 2.82 -1.70 14.75
N THR A 161 3.59 -1.08 13.86
CA THR A 161 4.28 0.18 14.16
C THR A 161 3.42 1.35 13.71
N ASP A 162 3.00 2.20 14.65
CA ASP A 162 2.41 3.51 14.37
C ASP A 162 3.51 4.56 14.31
N TYR A 163 3.79 5.10 13.12
CA TYR A 163 4.79 6.15 12.93
C TYR A 163 4.28 7.53 13.35
N GLY A 164 2.97 7.70 13.51
CA GLY A 164 2.33 8.97 13.85
C GLY A 164 1.73 9.68 12.64
N ARG A 165 1.48 10.99 12.82
CA ARG A 165 0.57 11.75 11.96
C ARG A 165 1.26 12.41 10.75
N LYS A 166 0.60 12.27 9.61
CA LYS A 166 0.71 13.11 8.42
C LYS A 166 -0.09 14.41 8.60
N SER A 167 0.19 15.40 7.77
CA SER A 167 -0.62 16.64 7.71
C SER A 167 -2.00 16.43 7.08
N SER A 168 -2.18 15.37 6.28
CA SER A 168 -3.43 15.05 5.60
C SER A 168 -3.56 13.55 5.29
N GLN A 169 -4.74 13.14 4.83
CA GLN A 169 -5.08 11.81 4.35
C GLN A 169 -4.27 11.44 3.10
N THR A 170 -4.04 10.15 2.93
CA THR A 170 -3.29 9.57 1.79
C THR A 170 -4.11 8.48 1.13
N ASP A 171 -4.15 8.49 -0.20
CA ASP A 171 -4.64 7.41 -1.05
C ASP A 171 -3.46 6.80 -1.83
N GLY A 172 -2.90 7.53 -2.80
CA GLY A 172 -1.70 7.09 -3.52
C GLY A 172 -0.45 7.12 -2.65
N MET A 173 0.25 5.98 -2.58
CA MET A 173 1.49 5.78 -1.82
C MET A 173 2.37 4.74 -2.50
N ILE A 174 3.69 4.96 -2.49
CA ILE A 174 4.68 4.00 -2.98
C ILE A 174 5.99 4.23 -2.24
N MET A 175 6.83 3.20 -2.13
CA MET A 175 8.18 3.32 -1.60
C MET A 175 9.17 2.82 -2.64
N ASP A 176 10.32 3.48 -2.75
CA ASP A 176 11.44 2.97 -3.54
C ASP A 176 12.28 1.94 -2.76
N ASN A 177 13.27 1.36 -3.42
CA ASN A 177 14.17 0.39 -2.80
C ASN A 177 15.22 1.04 -1.87
N GLN A 178 15.37 2.37 -1.89
CA GLN A 178 16.18 3.11 -0.91
C GLN A 178 15.40 3.44 0.36
N GLY A 179 14.12 3.06 0.46
CA GLY A 179 13.29 3.32 1.62
C GLY A 179 12.73 4.75 1.69
N GLU A 180 12.69 5.49 0.58
CA GLU A 180 11.97 6.74 0.50
C GLU A 180 10.50 6.47 0.17
N LEU A 181 9.62 6.77 1.12
CA LEU A 181 8.17 6.69 0.94
C LEU A 181 7.66 7.96 0.28
N TYR A 182 6.98 7.83 -0.86
CA TYR A 182 6.26 8.90 -1.54
C TYR A 182 4.76 8.73 -1.32
N TYR A 183 4.07 9.81 -0.98
CA TYR A 183 2.65 9.74 -0.65
C TYR A 183 1.91 11.03 -0.94
N GLY A 184 0.64 10.90 -1.34
CA GLY A 184 -0.27 12.02 -1.50
C GLY A 184 -0.77 12.57 -0.18
N LEU A 185 -1.00 13.88 -0.12
CA LEU A 185 -1.64 14.59 0.98
C LEU A 185 -2.85 15.34 0.44
N LEU A 186 -4.02 14.71 0.51
CA LEU A 186 -5.22 15.12 -0.23
C LEU A 186 -5.69 16.54 0.14
N GLY A 187 -5.80 16.83 1.43
CA GLY A 187 -6.22 18.14 1.95
C GLY A 187 -5.20 19.25 1.73
N ASP A 188 -3.93 18.91 1.52
CA ASP A 188 -2.86 19.87 1.27
C ASP A 188 -2.58 20.09 -0.22
N HIS A 189 -3.24 19.32 -1.09
CA HIS A 189 -3.01 19.28 -2.54
C HIS A 189 -1.53 19.11 -2.89
N SER A 190 -0.89 18.15 -2.22
CA SER A 190 0.57 17.97 -2.30
C SER A 190 1.00 16.52 -2.33
N ILE A 191 2.23 16.32 -2.79
CA ILE A 191 2.96 15.05 -2.72
C ILE A 191 4.11 15.28 -1.74
N ALA A 192 4.24 14.38 -0.78
CA ALA A 192 5.33 14.36 0.19
C ALA A 192 6.23 13.15 -0.03
N ARG A 193 7.44 13.23 0.54
CA ARG A 193 8.32 12.10 0.74
C ARG A 193 8.83 12.02 2.18
N TRP A 194 9.16 10.81 2.61
CA TRP A 194 9.78 10.53 3.90
C TRP A 194 10.82 9.43 3.76
N ASP A 195 12.03 9.68 4.25
CA ASP A 195 13.09 8.68 4.40
C ASP A 195 12.78 7.79 5.62
N SER A 196 12.50 6.50 5.36
CA SER A 196 12.06 5.54 6.38
C SER A 196 13.09 5.28 7.49
N TYR A 197 14.36 5.61 7.27
CA TYR A 197 15.42 5.53 8.28
C TYR A 197 15.46 6.73 9.24
N LYS A 198 14.64 7.75 8.98
CA LYS A 198 14.51 8.93 9.84
C LYS A 198 13.22 8.88 10.66
N PRO A 199 13.21 9.41 11.90
CA PRO A 199 11.99 9.51 12.69
C PRO A 199 10.87 10.21 11.93
N PHE A 200 9.65 9.66 11.97
CA PHE A 200 8.49 10.23 11.28
C PHE A 200 7.95 11.47 12.00
N THR A 201 8.64 12.59 11.79
CA THR A 201 8.32 13.88 12.40
C THR A 201 7.94 14.89 11.31
N PRO A 202 7.19 15.96 11.62
CA PRO A 202 6.85 17.00 10.64
C PRO A 202 8.07 17.58 9.91
N LYS A 203 9.24 17.62 10.55
CA LYS A 203 10.50 18.08 9.95
C LYS A 203 11.03 17.14 8.85
N ASN A 204 10.81 15.83 9.01
CA ASN A 204 11.31 14.80 8.10
C ASN A 204 10.30 14.42 6.99
N GLN A 205 9.08 14.95 7.06
CA GLN A 205 8.08 14.84 6.00
C GLN A 205 8.26 16.00 5.00
N ILE A 206 8.85 15.72 3.85
CA ILE A 206 9.26 16.76 2.89
C ILE A 206 8.23 16.88 1.78
N ILE A 207 7.62 18.05 1.62
CA ILE A 207 6.73 18.35 0.49
C ILE A 207 7.58 18.53 -0.77
N ILE A 208 7.36 17.71 -1.79
CA ILE A 208 8.11 17.75 -3.06
C ILE A 208 7.34 18.39 -4.20
N ALA A 209 6.01 18.43 -4.11
CA ALA A 209 5.15 19.13 -5.06
C ALA A 209 3.87 19.58 -4.37
N ARG A 210 3.36 20.76 -4.71
CA ARG A 210 2.07 21.27 -4.22
C ARG A 210 1.43 22.14 -5.28
N ASP A 211 0.20 21.81 -5.66
CA ASP A 211 -0.58 22.60 -6.61
C ASP A 211 -2.07 22.28 -6.42
N ARG A 212 -2.86 23.28 -6.01
CA ARG A 212 -4.29 23.14 -5.74
C ARG A 212 -5.14 22.85 -6.98
N ILE A 213 -4.65 23.21 -8.16
CA ILE A 213 -5.35 23.01 -9.44
C ILE A 213 -5.01 21.63 -10.01
N HIS A 214 -3.74 21.23 -9.93
CA HIS A 214 -3.22 20.06 -10.64
C HIS A 214 -3.04 18.81 -9.76
N ILE A 215 -2.89 18.96 -8.44
CA ILE A 215 -2.66 17.86 -7.46
C ILE A 215 -3.86 17.77 -6.53
N GLN A 216 -5.03 17.42 -7.08
CA GLN A 216 -6.28 17.41 -6.30
C GLN A 216 -6.54 16.10 -5.56
N TRP A 217 -6.28 14.97 -6.21
CA TRP A 217 -6.45 13.65 -5.63
C TRP A 217 -5.38 12.70 -6.17
N VAL A 218 -4.32 12.49 -5.40
CA VAL A 218 -3.23 11.59 -5.75
C VAL A 218 -3.68 10.16 -5.48
N ASP A 219 -3.92 9.38 -6.54
CA ASP A 219 -4.60 8.08 -6.47
C ASP A 219 -3.62 6.90 -6.50
N GLY A 220 -2.63 6.97 -7.38
CA GLY A 220 -1.69 5.87 -7.60
C GLY A 220 -0.31 6.40 -7.99
N MET A 221 0.72 5.63 -7.67
CA MET A 221 2.10 5.96 -7.97
C MET A 221 2.83 4.73 -8.51
N GLY A 222 3.90 4.96 -9.27
CA GLY A 222 4.74 3.92 -9.84
C GLY A 222 6.11 4.45 -10.24
N PHE A 223 7.13 3.59 -10.23
CA PHE A 223 8.44 3.93 -10.78
C PHE A 223 8.66 3.22 -12.12
N ASP A 224 9.35 3.88 -13.05
CA ASP A 224 9.96 3.18 -14.18
C ASP A 224 11.41 2.76 -13.89
N HIS A 225 12.00 2.05 -14.84
CA HIS A 225 13.37 1.54 -14.77
C HIS A 225 14.45 2.62 -14.99
N GLU A 226 14.06 3.86 -15.29
CA GLU A 226 14.95 5.01 -15.45
C GLU A 226 14.95 5.92 -14.20
N GLY A 227 14.23 5.52 -13.14
CA GLY A 227 14.12 6.23 -11.88
C GLY A 227 13.10 7.37 -11.89
N TYR A 228 12.16 7.39 -12.85
CA TYR A 228 11.06 8.35 -12.83
C TYR A 228 9.91 7.86 -11.96
N LEU A 229 9.47 8.73 -11.05
CA LEU A 229 8.20 8.58 -10.35
C LEU A 229 7.06 9.08 -11.25
N TYR A 230 6.06 8.24 -11.46
CA TYR A 230 4.78 8.58 -12.08
C TYR A 230 3.71 8.67 -11.01
N VAL A 231 2.86 9.69 -11.11
CA VAL A 231 1.77 9.93 -10.17
C VAL A 231 0.48 10.15 -10.94
N VAL A 232 -0.51 9.30 -10.71
CA VAL A 232 -1.87 9.45 -11.23
C VAL A 232 -2.63 10.39 -10.31
N VAL A 233 -3.13 11.49 -10.88
CA VAL A 233 -4.00 12.43 -10.18
C VAL A 233 -5.36 12.45 -10.84
N ASN A 234 -6.42 12.28 -10.05
CA ASN A 234 -7.79 12.37 -10.51
C ASN A 234 -8.57 13.44 -9.70
N ARG A 235 -9.91 13.44 -9.87
CA ARG A 235 -10.82 14.29 -9.11
C ARG A 235 -11.96 13.46 -8.49
N LEU A 236 -11.61 12.35 -7.82
CA LEU A 236 -12.56 11.41 -7.25
C LEU A 236 -13.60 12.10 -6.36
N HIS A 237 -13.19 13.04 -5.52
CA HIS A 237 -14.10 13.85 -4.69
C HIS A 237 -15.19 14.59 -5.48
N ASN A 238 -14.90 15.06 -6.71
CA ASN A 238 -15.90 15.69 -7.57
C ASN A 238 -16.79 14.66 -8.27
N PHE A 239 -16.24 13.51 -8.64
CA PHE A 239 -17.03 12.40 -9.21
C PHE A 239 -18.06 11.90 -8.21
N VAL A 240 -17.63 11.54 -7.00
CA VAL A 240 -18.49 11.04 -5.92
C VAL A 240 -19.55 12.06 -5.53
N ALA A 241 -19.21 13.36 -5.54
CA ALA A 241 -20.15 14.43 -5.24
C ALA A 241 -21.06 14.83 -6.43
N GLY A 242 -20.97 14.17 -7.59
CA GLY A 242 -21.75 14.53 -8.78
C GLY A 242 -21.43 15.91 -9.38
N ARG A 243 -20.23 16.43 -9.11
CA ARG A 243 -19.74 17.77 -9.52
C ARG A 243 -18.64 17.71 -10.59
N MET A 244 -18.31 16.52 -11.09
CA MET A 244 -17.29 16.37 -12.13
C MET A 244 -17.83 16.89 -13.47
N ARG A 245 -17.09 17.84 -14.05
CA ARG A 245 -17.39 18.44 -15.35
C ARG A 245 -16.61 17.73 -16.46
N PRO A 246 -17.27 17.08 -17.44
CA PRO A 246 -16.59 16.34 -18.50
C PRO A 246 -15.73 17.19 -19.44
N ASP A 247 -16.02 18.50 -19.53
CA ASP A 247 -15.32 19.46 -20.37
C ASP A 247 -14.02 20.00 -19.75
N GLU A 248 -13.68 19.58 -18.52
CA GLU A 248 -12.44 19.93 -17.83
C GLU A 248 -11.43 18.77 -17.82
N THR A 249 -10.14 19.07 -17.68
CA THR A 249 -9.11 18.05 -17.43
C THR A 249 -9.27 17.46 -16.02
N ASN A 250 -9.87 16.27 -15.94
CA ASN A 250 -10.16 15.57 -14.68
C ASN A 250 -9.07 14.57 -14.24
N PHE A 251 -8.26 14.08 -15.18
CA PHE A 251 -7.25 13.05 -14.95
C PHE A 251 -5.90 13.54 -15.47
N ARG A 252 -4.83 13.27 -14.72
CA ARG A 252 -3.45 13.68 -15.04
C ARG A 252 -2.48 12.57 -14.66
N ILE A 253 -1.38 12.49 -15.39
CA ILE A 253 -0.19 11.73 -15.01
C ILE A 253 0.93 12.75 -14.86
N LEU A 254 1.45 12.88 -13.65
CA LEU A 254 2.65 13.68 -13.37
C LEU A 254 3.86 12.76 -13.43
N ARG A 255 5.01 13.29 -13.84
CA ARG A 255 6.27 12.55 -13.85
C ARG A 255 7.41 13.43 -13.38
N ALA A 256 8.26 12.91 -12.50
CA ALA A 256 9.50 13.57 -12.08
C ALA A 256 10.62 12.55 -11.95
N LYS A 257 11.86 12.95 -12.27
CA LYS A 257 13.02 12.09 -12.03
C LYS A 257 13.34 12.10 -10.55
N THR A 258 13.52 10.92 -9.99
CA THR A 258 13.95 10.71 -8.61
C THR A 258 15.32 10.02 -8.61
N ASN A 259 15.97 9.95 -7.46
CA ASN A 259 17.17 9.13 -7.30
C ASN A 259 16.82 7.67 -6.96
N ALA A 260 15.55 7.26 -7.13
CA ALA A 260 15.08 5.90 -6.89
C ALA A 260 15.66 4.96 -7.94
N LEU A 261 16.63 4.12 -7.57
CA LEU A 261 17.18 3.03 -8.38
C LEU A 261 17.80 1.95 -7.50
#